data_AF-U2CAZ3-F1
#
_entry.id   AF-U2CAZ3-F1
#
_cell.length_a   1.000
_cell.length_b   1.000
_cell.length_c   1.000
_cell.angle_alpha   90.00
_cell.angle_beta   90.00
_cell.angle_gamma   90.00
#
_symmetry.space_group_name_H-M   'P 1'
#
loop_
_entity.id
_entity.type
_entity.pdbx_description
1 polymer ?
#
loop_
_entity_poly.entity_id
_entity_poly.type
_entity_poly.pdbx_seq_one_letter_code
_entity_poly.pdbx_strand_id
1 'polypeptide(L)'
;MGKSTHFFGQPVYGQLIKSLDRDKIVQMSRTQGGERYVKSFDGWHHLLTMLYAVIMRFDSLHEIEASMQAEVCHQDEEKSHLQITF
;
A
#
# COMPACT_ATOMS: atom_id res chain seq x y z
N MET A 1 -30.94 -0.27 -12.27
CA MET A 1 -29.72 -1.13 -12.28
C MET A 1 -29.06 -1.04 -10.92
N GLY A 2 -29.29 -2.03 -10.06
CA GLY A 2 -28.73 -2.06 -8.72
C GLY A 2 -27.24 -2.40 -8.75
N LYS A 3 -26.40 -1.48 -8.30
CA LYS A 3 -25.02 -1.78 -7.94
C LYS A 3 -25.03 -2.04 -6.44
N SER A 4 -25.07 -3.32 -6.05
CA SER A 4 -24.76 -3.70 -4.69
C SER A 4 -23.28 -3.36 -4.45
N THR A 5 -23.01 -2.22 -3.83
CA THR A 5 -21.71 -1.91 -3.22
C THR A 5 -21.60 -2.69 -1.91
N HIS A 6 -21.73 -4.01 -1.99
CA HIS A 6 -21.60 -4.89 -0.84
C HIS A 6 -20.10 -5.03 -0.56
N PHE A 7 -19.54 -4.04 0.12
CA PHE A 7 -18.15 -3.92 0.54
C PHE A 7 -17.74 -4.91 1.65
N PHE A 8 -18.57 -5.93 1.89
CA PHE A 8 -18.40 -6.84 3.02
C PHE A 8 -17.32 -7.87 2.68
N GLY A 9 -16.10 -7.65 3.19
CA GLY A 9 -14.98 -8.58 3.08
C GLY A 9 -13.75 -8.07 2.34
N GLN A 10 -13.78 -6.89 1.71
CA GLN A 10 -12.57 -6.27 1.16
C GLN A 10 -11.95 -5.31 2.19
N PRO A 11 -10.64 -5.37 2.44
CA PRO A 11 -9.98 -4.43 3.33
C PRO A 11 -10.17 -3.00 2.78
N VAL A 12 -10.60 -2.08 3.66
CA VAL A 12 -10.87 -0.67 3.34
C VAL A 12 -9.68 -0.02 2.63
N TYR A 13 -8.46 -0.37 3.05
CA TYR A 13 -7.22 0.07 2.41
C TYR A 13 -7.13 -0.31 0.93
N GLY A 14 -7.47 -1.56 0.59
CA GLY A 14 -7.46 -2.04 -0.80
C GLY A 14 -8.51 -1.35 -1.69
N GLN A 15 -9.63 -0.90 -1.11
CA GLN A 15 -10.63 -0.12 -1.83
C GLN A 15 -10.18 1.32 -2.07
N LEU A 16 -9.55 1.94 -1.07
CA LEU A 16 -8.94 3.27 -1.19
C LEU A 16 -7.86 3.30 -2.28
N ILE A 17 -7.00 2.29 -2.33
CA ILE A 17 -5.97 2.22 -3.38
C ILE A 17 -6.59 2.11 -4.76
N LYS A 18 -7.63 1.28 -4.91
CA LYS A 18 -8.32 1.07 -6.19
C LYS A 18 -9.06 2.31 -6.71
N SER A 19 -9.41 3.26 -5.85
CA SER A 19 -10.07 4.50 -6.27
C SER A 19 -9.08 5.59 -6.69
N LEU A 20 -7.79 5.42 -6.42
CA LEU A 20 -6.74 6.37 -6.78
C LEU A 20 -6.15 6.07 -8.16
N ASP A 21 -6.02 7.10 -8.99
CA ASP A 21 -5.37 7.01 -10.30
C ASP A 21 -3.85 7.12 -10.15
N ARG A 22 -3.17 5.97 -10.25
CA ARG A 22 -1.72 5.87 -10.12
C ARG A 22 -0.98 6.74 -11.12
N ASP A 23 -1.40 6.73 -12.39
CA ASP A 23 -0.66 7.41 -13.45
C ASP A 23 -0.74 8.93 -13.28
N LYS A 24 -1.91 9.43 -12.88
CA LYS A 24 -2.09 10.84 -12.54
C LYS A 24 -1.24 11.27 -11.35
N ILE A 25 -1.15 10.44 -10.30
CA ILE A 25 -0.35 10.74 -9.10
C ILE A 25 1.14 10.79 -9.44
N VAL A 26 1.64 9.80 -10.18
CA VAL A 26 3.05 9.76 -10.62
C VAL A 26 3.36 10.93 -11.55
N GLN A 27 2.45 11.27 -12.48
CA GLN A 27 2.62 12.44 -13.35
C GLN A 27 2.72 13.74 -12.53
N MET A 28 1.82 13.94 -11.56
CA MET A 28 1.85 15.11 -10.68
C MET A 28 3.17 15.17 -9.88
N SER A 29 3.59 14.06 -9.29
CA SER A 29 4.85 13.92 -8.56
C SER A 29 6.07 14.34 -9.42
N ARG A 30 6.12 13.88 -10.67
CA ARG A 30 7.19 14.24 -11.62
C ARG A 30 7.17 15.69 -12.04
N THR A 31 5.99 16.24 -12.34
CA THR A 31 5.85 17.65 -12.76
C THR A 31 6.32 18.63 -11.69
N GLN A 32 6.19 18.26 -10.41
CA GLN A 32 6.65 19.05 -9.28
C GLN A 32 8.13 18.79 -8.92
N GLY A 33 8.81 17.92 -9.66
CA GLY A 33 10.22 17.56 -9.42
C GLY A 33 10.43 16.58 -8.26
N GLY A 34 9.37 16.00 -7.70
CA GLY A 34 9.44 15.09 -6.54
C GLY A 34 10.24 13.81 -6.81
N GLU A 35 10.36 13.39 -8.08
CA GLU A 35 11.05 12.15 -8.47
C GLU A 35 12.46 12.40 -9.03
N ARG A 36 12.98 13.63 -8.98
CA ARG A 36 14.27 13.99 -9.62
C ARG A 36 15.46 13.21 -9.08
N TYR A 37 15.41 12.77 -7.82
CA TYR A 37 16.50 12.06 -7.13
C TYR A 37 16.08 10.70 -6.59
N VAL A 38 14.88 10.23 -6.91
CA VAL A 38 14.34 9.00 -6.36
C VAL A 38 14.60 7.85 -7.33
N LYS A 39 15.43 6.89 -6.92
CA LYS A 39 15.80 5.71 -7.72
C LYS A 39 14.78 4.57 -7.63
N SER A 40 14.20 4.41 -6.44
CA SER A 40 13.17 3.46 -6.07
C SER A 40 12.38 4.11 -4.93
N PHE A 41 11.05 4.03 -4.94
CA PHE A 41 10.09 4.74 -4.06
C PHE A 41 9.45 6.00 -4.65
N ASP A 42 8.83 5.86 -5.83
CA ASP A 42 8.11 6.95 -6.53
C ASP A 42 6.97 7.58 -5.68
N GLY A 43 6.38 8.67 -6.19
CA GLY A 43 5.33 9.39 -5.46
C GLY A 43 4.09 8.53 -5.14
N TRP A 44 3.86 7.47 -5.91
CA TRP A 44 2.80 6.50 -5.65
C TRP A 44 3.12 5.64 -4.42
N HIS A 45 4.32 5.05 -4.35
CA HIS A 45 4.72 4.26 -3.20
C HIS A 45 4.80 5.11 -1.93
N HIS A 46 5.27 6.35 -2.03
CA HIS A 46 5.27 7.27 -0.90
C HIS A 46 3.85 7.54 -0.37
N LEU A 47 2.89 7.80 -1.26
CA LEU A 47 1.50 8.00 -0.89
C LEU A 47 0.91 6.78 -0.19
N LEU A 48 1.15 5.57 -0.71
CA LEU A 48 0.69 4.32 -0.11
C LEU A 48 1.25 4.14 1.30
N THR A 49 2.56 4.32 1.47
CA THR A 49 3.22 4.19 2.78
C THR A 49 2.67 5.19 3.79
N MET A 50 2.45 6.46 3.40
CA MET A 50 1.88 7.46 4.30
C MET A 50 0.41 7.18 4.63
N LEU A 51 -0.39 6.69 3.66
CA LEU A 51 -1.78 6.31 3.92
C LEU A 51 -1.88 5.13 4.89
N TYR A 52 -0.99 4.14 4.73
CA TYR A 52 -0.86 3.02 5.65
C TYR A 52 -0.52 3.51 7.07
N ALA A 53 0.45 4.42 7.20
CA ALA A 53 0.82 5.01 8.48
C ALA A 53 -0.35 5.71 9.18
N VAL A 54 -1.15 6.48 8.44
CA VAL A 54 -2.31 7.19 9.00
C VAL A 54 -3.41 6.22 9.45
N ILE A 55 -3.68 5.17 8.69
CA ILE A 55 -4.71 4.17 9.04
C ILE A 55 -4.29 3.37 10.27
N MET A 56 -3.02 2.99 10.35
CA MET A 56 -2.46 2.23 11.47
C MET A 56 -2.08 3.10 12.68
N ARG A 57 -2.07 4.43 12.51
CA ARG A 57 -1.67 5.45 13.49
C ARG A 57 -0.22 5.29 13.96
N PHE A 58 0.68 5.12 13.01
CA PHE A 58 2.12 5.17 13.29
C PHE A 58 2.60 6.61 13.33
N ASP A 59 3.40 6.91 14.35
CA ASP A 59 3.96 8.25 14.57
C ASP A 59 5.43 8.32 14.12
N SER A 60 6.07 7.18 13.85
CA SER A 60 7.47 7.12 13.43
C SER A 60 7.70 6.28 12.17
N LEU A 61 8.72 6.67 11.38
CA LEU A 61 9.17 5.87 10.24
C LEU A 61 9.61 4.47 10.64
N HIS A 62 10.19 4.33 11.83
CA HIS A 62 10.62 3.04 12.35
C HIS A 62 9.44 2.09 12.61
N GLU A 63 8.35 2.59 13.20
CA GLU A 63 7.11 1.80 13.36
C GLU A 63 6.54 1.37 12.02
N ILE A 64 6.53 2.26 11.04
CA ILE A 64 6.04 1.97 9.68
C ILE A 64 6.89 0.86 9.06
N GLU A 65 8.22 1.00 9.08
CA GLU A 65 9.15 0.02 8.52
C GLU A 65 9.01 -1.36 9.20
N ALA A 66 9.02 -1.38 10.55
CA ALA A 66 8.90 -2.61 11.32
C ALA A 66 7.58 -3.34 11.03
N SER A 67 6.48 -2.60 10.95
CA SER A 67 5.16 -3.16 10.61
C SER A 67 5.15 -3.71 9.19
N MET A 68 5.64 -2.96 8.21
CA MET A 68 5.70 -3.42 6.81
C MET A 68 6.57 -4.67 6.65
N GLN A 69 7.70 -4.76 7.36
CA GLN A 69 8.56 -5.93 7.35
C GLN A 69 7.88 -7.15 7.99
N ALA A 70 7.16 -6.96 9.09
CA ALA A 70 6.41 -8.02 9.76
C ALA A 70 5.31 -8.61 8.85
N GLU A 71 4.56 -7.76 8.14
CA GLU A 71 3.51 -8.19 7.20
C GLU A 71 4.07 -9.05 6.05
N VAL A 72 5.24 -8.68 5.53
CA VAL A 72 5.94 -9.47 4.48
C VAL A 72 6.35 -10.83 5.02
N CYS A 73 6.96 -10.88 6.21
CA CYS A 73 7.36 -12.13 6.85
C CYS A 73 6.16 -13.05 7.13
N HIS A 74 5.04 -12.52 7.60
CA HIS A 74 3.82 -13.29 7.81
C HIS A 74 3.25 -13.87 6.50
N GLN A 75 3.27 -13.12 5.41
CA GLN A 75 2.80 -13.62 4.11
C GLN A 75 3.73 -14.68 3.51
N ASP A 76 5.03 -14.63 3.78
CA ASP A 76 5.97 -15.67 3.36
C ASP A 76 5.78 -16.96 4.19
N GLU A 77 5.47 -16.85 5.49
CA GLU A 77 5.09 -17.99 6.32
C GLU A 77 3.78 -18.65 5.86
N GLU A 78 2.73 -17.88 5.57
CA GLU A 78 1.46 -18.46 5.08
C GLU A 78 1.63 -19.15 3.72
N LYS A 79 2.40 -18.54 2.81
CA LYS A 79 2.66 -19.14 1.49
C LYS A 79 3.50 -20.42 1.58
N SER A 80 4.46 -20.48 2.50
CA SER A 80 5.27 -21.69 2.71
C SER A 80 4.46 -22.82 3.36
N HIS A 81 3.57 -22.51 4.31
CA HIS A 81 2.61 -23.47 4.86
C HIS A 81 1.65 -24.04 3.82
N LEU A 82 1.17 -23.20 2.90
CA LEU A 82 0.31 -23.66 1.80
C LEU A 82 1.07 -24.54 0.80
N GLN A 83 2.36 -24.31 0.54
CA GLN A 83 3.13 -25.16 -0.39
C GLN A 83 3.57 -26.51 0.20
N ILE A 84 3.61 -26.68 1.52
CA ILE A 84 3.93 -27.98 2.16
C ILE A 84 2.68 -28.89 2.24
N THR A 85 1.49 -28.32 2.03
CA THR A 85 0.21 -29.04 2.15
C THR A 85 -0.34 -29.56 0.80
N PHE A 86 0.37 -29.33 -0.32
CA PHE A 86 0.05 -29.87 -1.66
C PHE A 86 1.10 -30.85 -2.17
#